data_AF-A0A8C6FU74-F1
#
_entry.id   AF-A0A8C6FU74-F1
#
_cell.length_a   1.000
_cell.length_b   1.000
_cell.length_c   1.000
_cell.angle_alpha   90.00
_cell.angle_beta   90.00
_cell.angle_gamma   90.00
#
_symmetry.space_group_name_H-M   'P 1'
#
loop_
_entity.id
_entity.type
_entity.pdbx_description
1 polymer ?
#
loop_
_entity_poly.entity_id
_entity_poly.type
_entity_poly.pdbx_seq_one_letter_code
_entity_poly.pdbx_strand_id
1 'polypeptide(L)'
;MGGLVPRSASALPLLLLLLLQAERPRGAELTFELPDSAKQCFHEEVEQGVKFSLDYQVITGGHYDVDCFVKDPLGNTIYSETKKQYDSFTHKAEVKGVYQFCFSNEFSTFSHKTVYFDFQVGDEPPILPDMGNRVTALTQMESACVTIHEALKTVIDSQKHYRLREAQDRARAEDLNSRVSYWSIGETIALFVVSFSQVLLLKSFFTEKRPISRTVHS
;
A
#
# COMPACT_ATOMS: atom_id res chain seq x y z
N MET A 1 -14.27 -39.45 -59.25
CA MET A 1 -13.51 -39.77 -58.02
C MET A 1 -12.91 -38.47 -57.52
N GLY A 2 -13.56 -37.83 -56.55
CA GLY A 2 -13.17 -36.50 -56.04
C GLY A 2 -12.05 -36.62 -55.01
N GLY A 3 -10.97 -35.86 -55.21
CA GLY A 3 -9.85 -35.79 -54.27
C GLY A 3 -10.22 -34.99 -53.03
N LEU A 4 -10.00 -35.56 -51.85
CA LEU A 4 -10.05 -34.87 -50.58
C LEU A 4 -8.76 -34.04 -50.42
N VAL A 5 -8.89 -32.72 -50.49
CA VAL A 5 -7.84 -31.77 -50.08
C VAL A 5 -7.87 -31.68 -48.55
N PRO A 6 -6.77 -31.94 -47.82
CA PRO A 6 -6.74 -31.75 -46.38
C PRO A 6 -6.76 -30.25 -46.08
N ARG A 7 -7.79 -29.80 -45.35
CA ARG A 7 -7.87 -28.43 -44.83
C ARG A 7 -6.77 -28.25 -43.79
N SER A 8 -5.77 -27.43 -44.11
CA SER A 8 -4.77 -26.93 -43.16
C SER A 8 -5.48 -26.24 -42.00
N ALA A 9 -5.49 -26.89 -40.83
CA ALA A 9 -5.99 -26.29 -39.60
C ALA A 9 -5.01 -25.18 -39.19
N SER A 10 -5.49 -23.93 -39.20
CA SER A 10 -4.70 -22.78 -38.78
C SER A 10 -4.24 -22.96 -37.33
N ALA A 11 -2.93 -23.17 -37.13
CA ALA A 11 -2.29 -23.32 -35.81
C ALA A 11 -2.04 -21.97 -35.10
N LEU A 12 -2.26 -20.85 -35.81
CA LEU A 12 -2.10 -19.48 -35.33
C LEU A 12 -2.90 -19.15 -34.05
N PRO A 13 -4.20 -19.47 -33.93
CA PRO A 13 -4.96 -19.18 -32.71
C PRO A 13 -4.50 -20.02 -31.51
N LEU A 14 -4.01 -21.25 -31.74
CA LEU A 14 -3.47 -22.11 -30.69
C LEU A 14 -2.12 -21.56 -30.17
N LEU A 15 -1.28 -21.07 -31.08
CA LEU A 15 0.00 -20.44 -30.75
C LEU A 15 -0.19 -19.12 -29.99
N LEU A 16 -1.19 -18.32 -30.37
CA LEU A 16 -1.55 -17.09 -29.66
C LEU A 16 -2.03 -17.37 -28.24
N LEU A 17 -2.82 -18.43 -28.06
CA LEU A 17 -3.30 -18.87 -26.74
C LEU A 17 -2.17 -19.40 -25.85
N LEU A 18 -1.17 -20.07 -26.43
CA LEU A 18 0.03 -20.54 -25.72
C LEU A 18 0.94 -19.37 -25.28
N LEU A 19 1.05 -18.32 -26.09
CA LEU A 19 1.80 -17.11 -25.73
C LEU A 19 1.11 -16.30 -24.63
N LEU A 20 -0.22 -16.36 -24.51
CA LEU A 20 -0.99 -15.74 -23.43
C LEU A 20 -0.89 -16.47 -22.07
N GLN A 21 -0.35 -17.69 -22.04
CA GLN A 21 -0.19 -18.48 -20.81
C GLN A 21 1.22 -18.34 -20.19
N ALA A 22 2.12 -17.60 -20.83
CA ALA A 22 3.40 -17.21 -20.24
C ALA A 22 3.19 -15.93 -19.42
N GLU A 23 3.84 -15.84 -18.26
CA GLU A 23 3.72 -14.76 -17.26
C GLU A 23 2.55 -14.91 -16.28
N ARG A 24 2.56 -16.00 -15.51
CA ARG A 24 1.92 -15.99 -14.18
C ARG A 24 2.90 -15.26 -13.24
N PRO A 25 2.61 -14.03 -12.79
CA PRO A 25 3.51 -13.33 -11.86
C PRO A 25 3.67 -14.19 -10.59
N ARG A 26 4.92 -14.44 -10.19
CA ARG A 26 5.28 -15.22 -8.99
C ARG A 26 5.40 -14.37 -7.73
N GLY A 27 4.74 -13.21 -7.71
CA GLY A 27 4.74 -12.28 -6.59
C GLY A 27 3.31 -11.90 -6.21
N ALA A 28 3.02 -11.96 -4.91
CA ALA A 28 1.76 -11.50 -4.36
C ALA A 28 1.98 -10.11 -3.74
N GLU A 29 1.63 -9.07 -4.51
CA GLU A 29 1.61 -7.67 -4.04
C GLU A 29 0.16 -7.28 -3.73
N LEU A 30 -0.12 -6.83 -2.51
CA LEU A 30 -1.49 -6.49 -2.08
C LEU A 30 -1.50 -5.36 -1.04
N THR A 31 -2.45 -4.45 -1.20
CA THR A 31 -2.85 -3.51 -0.15
C THR A 31 -4.20 -3.94 0.40
N PHE A 32 -4.31 -4.07 1.72
CA PHE A 32 -5.56 -4.48 2.37
C PHE A 32 -5.83 -3.69 3.65
N GLU A 33 -7.09 -3.66 4.04
CA GLU A 33 -7.52 -3.09 5.33
C GLU A 33 -7.53 -4.18 6.40
N LEU A 34 -6.84 -3.92 7.51
CA LEU A 34 -6.76 -4.75 8.70
C LEU A 34 -7.62 -4.10 9.81
N PRO A 35 -8.77 -4.71 10.17
CA PRO A 35 -9.67 -4.15 11.17
C PRO A 35 -9.02 -4.02 12.56
N ASP A 36 -9.67 -3.27 13.45
CA ASP A 36 -9.31 -3.21 14.86
C ASP A 36 -9.51 -4.57 15.53
N SER A 37 -8.67 -4.88 16.51
CA SER A 37 -8.69 -6.14 17.26
C SER A 37 -8.64 -7.41 16.38
N ALA A 38 -8.13 -7.30 15.15
CA ALA A 38 -8.18 -8.37 14.15
C ALA A 38 -6.79 -8.76 13.64
N LYS A 39 -6.74 -9.93 13.00
CA LYS A 39 -5.53 -10.50 12.43
C LYS A 39 -5.86 -11.14 11.08
N GLN A 40 -5.03 -10.86 10.09
CA GLN A 40 -5.17 -11.41 8.74
C GLN A 40 -3.92 -12.22 8.38
N CYS A 41 -4.13 -13.40 7.80
CA CYS A 41 -3.06 -14.29 7.36
C CYS A 41 -3.19 -14.59 5.88
N PHE A 42 -2.04 -14.80 5.25
CA PHE A 42 -1.88 -15.16 3.86
C PHE A 42 -0.93 -16.35 3.75
N HIS A 43 -1.02 -17.06 2.64
CA HIS A 43 -0.39 -18.36 2.43
C HIS A 43 0.19 -18.43 1.03
N GLU A 44 1.48 -18.76 0.93
CA GLU A 44 2.16 -18.90 -0.35
C GLU A 44 2.96 -20.22 -0.38
N GLU A 45 2.92 -20.94 -1.50
CA GLU A 45 3.69 -22.17 -1.67
C GLU A 45 5.11 -21.85 -2.14
N VAL A 46 6.11 -22.34 -1.40
CA VAL A 46 7.53 -22.12 -1.69
C VAL A 46 8.25 -23.46 -1.81
N GLU A 47 9.09 -23.59 -2.84
CA GLU A 47 9.93 -24.77 -3.03
C GLU A 47 11.16 -24.76 -2.11
N GLN A 48 11.63 -25.95 -1.74
CA GLN A 48 12.81 -26.09 -0.90
C GLN A 48 14.05 -25.50 -1.58
N GLY A 49 14.82 -24.71 -0.82
CA GLY A 49 16.04 -24.08 -1.28
C GLY A 49 15.83 -22.78 -2.06
N VAL A 50 14.59 -22.39 -2.33
CA VAL A 50 14.25 -21.13 -2.99
C VAL A 50 14.24 -19.98 -1.96
N LYS A 51 14.78 -18.83 -2.34
CA LYS A 51 14.71 -17.62 -1.51
C LYS A 51 13.36 -16.95 -1.67
N PHE A 52 12.83 -16.39 -0.61
CA PHE A 52 11.66 -15.53 -0.66
C PHE A 52 11.89 -14.28 0.20
N SER A 53 11.20 -13.20 -0.15
CA SER A 53 11.17 -11.96 0.63
C SER A 53 9.75 -11.54 0.93
N LEU A 54 9.56 -10.98 2.13
CA LEU A 54 8.34 -10.31 2.56
C LEU A 54 8.69 -8.87 2.92
N ASP A 55 8.20 -7.93 2.13
CA ASP A 55 8.30 -6.51 2.36
C ASP A 55 6.92 -5.98 2.74
N TYR A 56 6.81 -5.17 3.79
CA TYR A 56 5.53 -4.60 4.18
C TYR A 56 5.65 -3.18 4.72
N GLN A 57 4.58 -2.41 4.54
CA GLN A 57 4.48 -1.04 5.04
C GLN A 57 3.05 -0.72 5.47
N VAL A 58 2.90 -0.11 6.65
CA VAL A 58 1.61 0.41 7.12
C VAL A 58 1.40 1.80 6.52
N ILE A 59 0.38 1.95 5.68
CA ILE A 59 0.07 3.20 4.98
C ILE A 59 -0.70 4.15 5.90
N THR A 60 -1.71 3.66 6.62
CA THR A 60 -2.59 4.46 7.47
C THR A 60 -2.98 3.72 8.76
N GLY A 61 -3.48 4.47 9.75
CA GLY A 61 -4.07 3.93 10.99
C GLY A 61 -3.18 4.02 12.21
N GLY A 62 -3.70 4.62 13.30
CA GLY A 62 -3.03 4.70 14.61
C GLY A 62 -1.60 5.24 14.54
N HIS A 63 -0.65 4.50 15.12
CA HIS A 63 0.79 4.81 15.11
C HIS A 63 1.53 4.27 13.87
N TYR A 64 0.80 3.88 12.83
CA TYR A 64 1.32 3.23 11.63
C TYR A 64 2.10 1.94 11.94
N ASP A 65 1.75 1.22 12.99
CA ASP A 65 2.47 0.02 13.46
C ASP A 65 1.66 -1.27 13.27
N VAL A 66 2.30 -2.42 13.06
CA VAL A 66 1.62 -3.72 12.99
C VAL A 66 2.53 -4.82 13.55
N ASP A 67 1.94 -5.88 14.10
CA ASP A 67 2.68 -7.10 14.46
C ASP A 67 2.70 -8.03 13.23
N CYS A 68 3.89 -8.48 12.82
CA CYS A 68 4.07 -9.36 11.67
C CYS A 68 4.79 -10.63 12.10
N PHE A 69 4.34 -11.79 11.63
CA PHE A 69 5.08 -13.03 11.83
C PHE A 69 4.92 -13.97 10.63
N VAL A 70 5.95 -14.78 10.39
CA VAL A 70 6.00 -15.80 9.34
C VAL A 70 6.22 -17.16 9.97
N LYS A 71 5.44 -18.15 9.54
CA LYS A 71 5.57 -19.55 9.91
C LYS A 71 5.94 -20.39 8.72
N ASP A 72 6.81 -21.36 8.96
CA ASP A 72 7.15 -22.40 8.00
C ASP A 72 6.00 -23.42 7.83
N PRO A 73 6.09 -24.34 6.85
CA PRO A 73 5.10 -25.40 6.65
C PRO A 73 4.98 -26.39 7.81
N LEU A 74 5.96 -26.42 8.72
CA LEU A 74 5.97 -27.27 9.92
C LEU A 74 5.33 -26.57 11.13
N GLY A 75 4.97 -25.28 11.00
CA GLY A 75 4.35 -24.46 12.04
C GLY A 75 5.34 -23.69 12.92
N ASN A 76 6.64 -23.74 12.64
CA ASN A 76 7.66 -23.00 13.36
C ASN A 76 7.65 -21.53 12.91
N THR A 77 7.71 -20.60 13.87
CA THR A 77 7.81 -19.17 13.58
C THR A 77 9.27 -18.83 13.22
N ILE A 78 9.49 -18.43 11.97
CA ILE A 78 10.83 -18.08 11.43
C ILE A 78 11.09 -16.58 11.45
N TYR A 79 10.03 -15.77 11.57
CA TYR A 79 10.09 -14.32 11.69
C TYR A 79 8.95 -13.85 12.59
N SER A 80 9.22 -12.90 13.48
CA SER A 80 8.23 -12.33 14.37
C SER A 80 8.70 -10.97 14.85
N GLU A 81 8.04 -9.91 14.40
CA GLU A 81 8.32 -8.54 14.79
C GLU A 81 7.04 -7.87 15.26
N THR A 82 7.15 -7.03 16.29
CA THR A 82 6.01 -6.36 16.91
C THR A 82 6.07 -4.86 16.71
N LYS A 83 4.92 -4.23 16.47
CA LYS A 83 4.73 -2.78 16.33
C LYS A 83 5.71 -2.10 15.36
N LYS A 84 5.97 -2.73 14.22
CA LYS A 84 6.80 -2.15 13.15
C LYS A 84 5.95 -1.39 12.15
N GLN A 85 6.48 -0.28 11.64
CA GLN A 85 5.82 0.49 10.58
C GLN A 85 6.14 -0.01 9.17
N TYR A 86 7.36 -0.48 9.02
CA TYR A 86 7.91 -1.07 7.81
C TYR A 86 8.98 -2.06 8.24
N ASP A 87 9.06 -3.19 7.52
CA ASP A 87 10.21 -4.08 7.59
C ASP A 87 10.36 -4.90 6.30
N SER A 88 11.54 -5.49 6.12
CA SER A 88 11.90 -6.37 5.02
C SER A 88 12.52 -7.64 5.56
N PHE A 89 11.88 -8.78 5.31
CA PHE A 89 12.36 -10.09 5.73
C PHE A 89 12.70 -10.95 4.53
N THR A 90 13.97 -11.35 4.40
CA THR A 90 14.43 -12.27 3.35
C THR A 90 14.91 -13.58 3.96
N HIS A 91 14.44 -14.72 3.46
CA HIS A 91 14.80 -16.04 3.96
C HIS A 91 14.91 -17.07 2.83
N LYS A 92 15.66 -18.15 3.08
CA LYS A 92 15.80 -19.27 2.15
C LYS A 92 14.99 -20.46 2.69
N ALA A 93 14.02 -20.94 1.93
CA ALA A 93 13.12 -21.99 2.38
C ALA A 93 13.87 -23.29 2.70
N GLU A 94 13.85 -23.72 3.96
CA GLU A 94 14.46 -24.98 4.39
C GLU A 94 13.63 -26.20 4.01
N VAL A 95 12.30 -26.02 3.93
CA VAL A 95 11.32 -27.09 3.68
C VAL A 95 10.37 -26.64 2.59
N LYS A 96 10.04 -27.54 1.65
CA LYS A 96 9.01 -27.27 0.65
C LYS A 96 7.63 -27.26 1.32
N GLY A 97 6.81 -26.26 1.02
CA GLY A 97 5.41 -26.26 1.41
C GLY A 97 4.82 -24.86 1.47
N VAL A 98 3.69 -24.75 2.15
CA VAL A 98 2.95 -23.50 2.30
C VAL A 98 3.49 -22.73 3.50
N TYR A 99 4.09 -21.58 3.23
CA TYR A 99 4.48 -20.62 4.25
C TYR A 99 3.29 -19.72 4.60
N GLN A 100 3.08 -19.48 5.88
CA GLN A 100 2.02 -18.61 6.37
C GLN A 100 2.61 -17.33 6.93
N PHE A 101 2.20 -16.18 6.42
CA PHE A 101 2.58 -14.87 6.96
C PHE A 101 1.33 -14.12 7.40
N CYS A 102 1.40 -13.46 8.55
CA CYS A 102 0.25 -12.80 9.14
C CYS A 102 0.59 -11.41 9.64
N PHE A 103 -0.42 -10.55 9.61
CA PHE A 103 -0.41 -9.22 10.19
C PHE A 103 -1.49 -9.15 11.27
N SER A 104 -1.11 -8.74 12.49
CA SER A 104 -2.02 -8.58 13.63
C SER A 104 -2.13 -7.13 14.07
N ASN A 105 -3.37 -6.71 14.26
CA ASN A 105 -3.78 -5.44 14.85
C ASN A 105 -4.61 -5.68 16.12
N GLU A 106 -4.40 -6.81 16.79
CA GLU A 106 -5.12 -7.17 18.03
C GLU A 106 -4.87 -6.16 19.18
N PHE A 107 -3.78 -5.39 19.12
CA PHE A 107 -3.44 -4.37 20.11
C PHE A 107 -4.18 -3.03 19.91
N SER A 108 -4.79 -2.77 18.74
CA SER A 108 -5.56 -1.53 18.52
C SER A 108 -7.04 -1.81 18.59
N THR A 109 -7.72 -1.23 19.57
CA THR A 109 -9.16 -1.44 19.81
C THR A 109 -10.07 -0.41 19.13
N PHE A 110 -9.50 0.57 18.44
CA PHE A 110 -10.28 1.69 17.88
C PHE A 110 -9.81 2.14 16.49
N SER A 111 -8.63 1.70 16.05
CA SER A 111 -8.06 2.10 14.75
C SER A 111 -7.82 0.88 13.87
N HIS A 112 -8.51 0.84 12.74
CA HIS A 112 -8.13 -0.03 11.62
C HIS A 112 -6.84 0.49 10.97
N LYS A 113 -6.16 -0.40 10.23
CA LYS A 113 -4.89 -0.11 9.56
C LYS A 113 -4.99 -0.48 8.10
N THR A 114 -4.34 0.26 7.22
CA THR A 114 -4.15 -0.15 5.82
C THR A 114 -2.71 -0.61 5.65
N VAL A 115 -2.51 -1.87 5.29
CA VAL A 115 -1.20 -2.51 5.17
C VAL A 115 -0.97 -2.88 3.72
N TYR A 116 0.17 -2.45 3.19
CA TYR A 116 0.75 -2.94 1.94
C TYR A 116 1.76 -4.03 2.24
N PHE A 117 1.75 -5.09 1.45
CA PHE A 117 2.84 -6.06 1.42
C PHE A 117 3.17 -6.51 -0.01
N ASP A 118 4.40 -6.96 -0.18
CA ASP A 118 4.92 -7.63 -1.37
C ASP A 118 5.63 -8.91 -0.91
N PHE A 119 5.10 -10.07 -1.33
CA PHE A 119 5.71 -11.37 -1.07
C PHE A 119 6.27 -11.93 -2.38
N GLN A 120 7.59 -12.00 -2.49
CA GLN A 120 8.30 -12.43 -3.70
C GLN A 120 8.91 -13.82 -3.49
N VAL A 121 8.62 -14.76 -4.39
CA VAL A 121 9.18 -16.12 -4.35
C VAL A 121 10.15 -16.33 -5.50
N GLY A 122 11.37 -16.70 -5.12
CA GLY A 122 12.48 -16.98 -6.02
C GLY A 122 13.26 -15.75 -6.42
N ASP A 123 14.39 -16.00 -7.07
CA ASP A 123 15.13 -14.96 -7.75
C ASP A 123 14.43 -14.66 -9.09
N GLU A 124 14.54 -13.40 -9.53
CA GLU A 124 14.00 -12.99 -10.82
C GLU A 124 14.63 -13.82 -11.95
N PRO A 125 13.83 -14.37 -12.90
CA PRO A 125 14.37 -15.26 -13.92
C PRO A 125 15.49 -14.58 -14.72
N PRO A 126 16.57 -15.32 -15.03
CA PRO A 126 17.67 -14.77 -15.81
C PRO A 126 17.19 -14.33 -17.20
N ILE A 127 17.56 -13.11 -17.59
CA ILE A 127 17.10 -12.42 -18.81
C ILE A 127 17.54 -13.18 -20.08
N LEU A 128 18.67 -13.88 -20.00
CA LEU A 128 19.21 -14.67 -21.09
C LEU A 128 19.07 -16.15 -20.75
N PRO A 129 18.51 -16.97 -21.67
CA PRO A 129 18.19 -18.38 -21.42
C PRO A 129 19.40 -19.28 -21.12
N ASP A 130 20.63 -18.76 -21.25
CA ASP A 130 21.88 -19.52 -21.13
C ASP A 130 22.86 -18.95 -20.07
N MET A 131 22.48 -17.93 -19.31
CA MET A 131 23.36 -17.33 -18.27
C MET A 131 23.69 -18.30 -17.13
N GLY A 132 22.81 -19.25 -16.80
CA GLY A 132 23.00 -20.19 -15.69
C GLY A 132 23.95 -21.36 -15.99
N ASN A 133 24.14 -21.71 -17.28
CA ASN A 133 24.92 -22.88 -17.72
C ASN A 133 26.12 -22.53 -18.63
N ARG A 134 26.28 -21.26 -19.03
CA ARG A 134 27.44 -20.83 -19.83
C ARG A 134 28.71 -20.71 -19.00
N VAL A 135 29.72 -21.46 -19.41
CA VAL A 135 31.11 -21.35 -18.93
C VAL A 135 31.88 -20.25 -19.70
N THR A 136 31.28 -19.64 -20.71
CA THR A 136 31.88 -18.60 -21.56
C THR A 136 31.59 -17.20 -21.05
N ALA A 137 32.56 -16.29 -21.18
CA ALA A 137 32.37 -14.87 -20.87
C ALA A 137 31.24 -14.26 -21.71
N LEU A 138 30.46 -13.36 -21.08
CA LEU A 138 29.40 -12.61 -21.74
C LEU A 138 29.94 -11.78 -22.91
N THR A 139 29.19 -11.74 -24.00
CA THR A 139 29.46 -10.79 -25.09
C THR A 139 29.21 -9.35 -24.62
N GLN A 140 29.78 -8.37 -25.32
CA GLN A 140 29.61 -6.95 -24.97
C GLN A 140 28.12 -6.54 -24.94
N MET A 141 27.29 -7.10 -25.82
CA MET A 141 25.86 -6.81 -25.87
C MET A 141 25.08 -7.48 -24.73
N GLU A 142 25.43 -8.70 -24.35
CA GLU A 142 24.82 -9.41 -23.20
C GLU A 142 25.17 -8.70 -21.88
N SER A 143 26.42 -8.28 -21.70
CA SER A 143 26.86 -7.50 -20.53
C SER A 143 26.14 -6.15 -20.41
N ALA A 144 25.96 -5.44 -21.53
CA ALA A 144 25.18 -4.20 -21.56
C ALA A 144 23.70 -4.45 -21.18
N CYS A 145 23.10 -5.56 -21.65
CA CYS A 145 21.73 -5.91 -21.33
C CYS A 145 21.52 -6.19 -19.82
N VAL A 146 22.41 -6.98 -19.21
CA VAL A 146 22.39 -7.24 -17.75
C VAL A 146 22.52 -5.93 -16.97
N THR A 147 23.46 -5.07 -17.36
CA THR A 147 23.67 -3.77 -16.69
C THR A 147 22.42 -2.88 -16.75
N ILE A 148 21.77 -2.81 -17.92
CA ILE A 148 20.53 -2.03 -18.10
C ILE A 148 19.41 -2.62 -17.24
N HIS A 149 19.28 -3.94 -17.16
CA HIS A 149 18.26 -4.59 -16.36
C HIS A 149 18.45 -4.33 -14.87
N GLU A 150 19.66 -4.45 -14.34
CA GLU A 150 19.96 -4.10 -12.94
C GLU A 150 19.64 -2.63 -12.63
N ALA A 151 19.97 -1.73 -13.56
CA ALA A 151 19.62 -0.32 -13.44
C ALA A 151 18.10 -0.10 -13.45
N LEU A 152 17.37 -0.77 -14.35
CA LEU A 152 15.91 -0.70 -14.41
C LEU A 152 15.25 -1.28 -13.16
N LYS A 153 15.75 -2.40 -12.61
CA LYS A 153 15.28 -2.99 -11.35
C LYS A 153 15.41 -1.98 -10.21
N THR A 154 16.56 -1.32 -10.11
CA THR A 154 16.81 -0.26 -9.12
C THR A 154 15.83 0.91 -9.28
N VAL A 155 15.54 1.32 -10.52
CA VAL A 155 14.57 2.39 -10.80
C VAL A 155 13.15 1.98 -10.41
N ILE A 156 12.73 0.75 -10.74
CA ILE A 156 11.40 0.24 -10.40
C ILE A 156 11.22 0.19 -8.88
N ASP A 157 12.20 -0.35 -8.16
CA ASP A 157 12.18 -0.41 -6.69
C ASP A 157 12.08 0.99 -6.07
N SER A 158 12.89 1.92 -6.56
CA SER A 158 12.82 3.33 -6.15
C SER A 158 11.44 3.94 -6.41
N GLN A 159 10.86 3.70 -7.60
CA GLN A 159 9.52 4.19 -7.93
C GLN A 159 8.45 3.60 -7.02
N LYS A 160 8.52 2.31 -6.68
CA LYS A 160 7.59 1.69 -5.71
C LYS A 160 7.69 2.39 -4.35
N HIS A 161 8.92 2.59 -3.84
CA HIS A 161 9.14 3.29 -2.58
C HIS A 161 8.54 4.71 -2.59
N TYR A 162 8.76 5.48 -3.65
CA TYR A 162 8.18 6.83 -3.76
C TYR A 162 6.66 6.81 -3.86
N ARG A 163 6.06 5.86 -4.57
CA ARG A 163 4.60 5.72 -4.67
C ARG A 163 3.97 5.41 -3.33
N LEU A 164 4.56 4.49 -2.55
CA LEU A 164 4.08 4.17 -1.20
C LEU A 164 4.17 5.36 -0.25
N ARG A 165 5.29 6.08 -0.28
CA ARG A 165 5.45 7.31 0.50
C ARG A 165 4.46 8.40 0.08
N GLU A 166 4.27 8.63 -1.21
CA GLU A 166 3.29 9.60 -1.69
C GLU A 166 1.88 9.23 -1.24
N ALA A 167 1.50 7.95 -1.30
CA ALA A 167 0.19 7.49 -0.83
C ALA A 167 0.00 7.76 0.67
N GLN A 168 1.00 7.44 1.50
CA GLN A 168 0.99 7.72 2.94
C GLN A 168 0.91 9.23 3.22
N ASP A 169 1.74 10.04 2.55
CA ASP A 169 1.79 11.49 2.74
C ASP A 169 0.51 12.17 2.26
N ARG A 170 -0.08 11.71 1.14
CA ARG A 170 -1.37 12.20 0.65
C ARG A 170 -2.49 11.91 1.65
N ALA A 171 -2.55 10.70 2.18
CA ALA A 171 -3.55 10.34 3.20
C ALA A 171 -3.41 11.23 4.46
N ARG A 172 -2.18 11.50 4.90
CA ARG A 172 -1.92 12.43 6.02
C ARG A 172 -2.34 13.85 5.67
N ALA A 173 -2.02 14.33 4.47
CA ALA A 173 -2.35 15.68 4.03
C ALA A 173 -3.87 15.89 3.97
N GLU A 174 -4.63 14.90 3.50
CA GLU A 174 -6.09 14.96 3.44
C GLU A 174 -6.73 15.02 4.84
N ASP A 175 -6.29 14.19 5.80
CA ASP A 175 -6.77 14.24 7.19
C ASP A 175 -6.45 15.59 7.85
N LEU A 176 -5.22 16.09 7.70
CA LEU A 176 -4.82 17.39 8.24
C LEU A 176 -5.62 18.54 7.62
N ASN A 177 -5.77 18.53 6.29
CA ASN A 177 -6.51 19.55 5.57
C ASN A 177 -7.97 19.62 6.03
N SER A 178 -8.62 18.46 6.20
CA SER A 178 -9.99 18.39 6.71
C SER A 178 -10.12 18.99 8.11
N ARG A 179 -9.23 18.61 9.04
CA ARG A 179 -9.22 19.14 10.42
C ARG A 179 -9.01 20.64 10.46
N VAL A 180 -8.01 21.14 9.73
CA VAL A 180 -7.72 22.59 9.66
C VAL A 180 -8.90 23.33 9.08
N SER A 181 -9.51 22.82 8.00
CA SER A 181 -10.69 23.42 7.38
C SER A 181 -11.85 23.59 8.38
N TYR A 182 -12.15 22.56 9.18
CA TYR A 182 -13.20 22.66 10.20
C TYR A 182 -12.90 23.70 11.29
N TRP A 183 -11.65 23.75 11.78
CA TRP A 183 -11.25 24.76 12.76
C TRP A 183 -11.32 26.17 12.18
N SER A 184 -10.86 26.37 10.94
CA SER A 184 -10.92 27.67 10.24
C SER A 184 -12.35 28.15 10.00
N ILE A 185 -13.27 27.24 9.65
CA ILE A 185 -14.70 27.58 9.53
C ILE A 185 -15.26 28.03 10.89
N GLY A 186 -14.91 27.33 11.97
CA GLY A 186 -15.32 27.70 13.33
C GLY A 186 -14.83 29.08 13.75
N GLU A 187 -13.54 29.38 13.52
CA GLU A 187 -12.94 30.70 13.79
C GLU A 187 -13.61 31.80 12.98
N THR A 188 -13.88 31.55 11.69
CA THR A 188 -14.56 32.51 10.81
C THR A 188 -15.95 32.87 11.36
N ILE A 189 -16.73 31.87 11.82
CA ILE A 189 -18.05 32.10 12.43
C ILE A 189 -17.90 32.92 13.73
N ALA A 190 -16.93 32.59 14.57
CA ALA A 190 -16.68 33.32 15.82
C ALA A 190 -16.35 34.81 15.57
N LEU A 191 -15.55 35.11 14.54
CA LEU A 191 -15.26 36.49 14.14
C LEU A 191 -16.52 37.26 13.74
N PHE A 192 -17.42 36.65 12.95
CA PHE A 192 -18.69 37.28 12.60
C PHE A 192 -19.56 37.57 13.83
N VAL A 193 -19.64 36.63 14.79
CA VAL A 193 -20.39 36.82 16.04
C VAL A 193 -19.83 37.98 16.86
N VAL A 194 -18.50 38.07 16.99
CA VAL A 194 -17.83 39.16 17.71
C VAL A 194 -18.10 40.50 17.01
N SER A 195 -17.96 40.57 15.68
CA SER A 195 -18.23 41.79 14.91
C SER A 195 -19.67 42.26 15.06
N PHE A 196 -20.66 41.36 15.01
CA PHE A 196 -22.06 41.73 15.23
C PHE A 196 -22.31 42.21 16.66
N SER A 197 -21.75 41.50 17.64
CA SER A 197 -21.86 41.85 19.06
C SER A 197 -21.27 43.24 19.34
N GLN A 198 -20.11 43.55 18.75
CA GLN A 198 -19.48 44.87 18.84
C GLN A 198 -20.40 45.99 18.32
N VAL A 199 -21.06 45.78 17.17
CA VAL A 199 -21.99 46.76 16.61
C VAL A 199 -23.22 46.96 17.50
N LEU A 200 -23.79 45.88 18.04
CA LEU A 200 -24.93 45.98 18.95
C LEU A 200 -24.58 46.71 20.26
N LEU A 201 -23.43 46.40 20.85
CA LEU A 201 -22.96 47.08 22.06
C LEU A 201 -22.77 48.57 21.82
N LEU A 202 -22.12 48.96 20.73
CA LEU A 202 -21.95 50.36 20.37
C LEU A 202 -23.30 51.06 20.17
N LYS A 203 -24.25 50.44 19.45
CA LYS A 203 -25.61 51.00 19.30
C LYS A 203 -26.33 51.15 20.64
N SER A 204 -26.14 50.22 21.58
CA SER A 204 -26.72 50.31 22.91
C SER A 204 -26.15 51.48 23.73
N PHE A 205 -24.87 51.82 23.58
CA PHE A 205 -24.28 52.97 24.27
C PHE A 205 -24.80 54.32 23.75
N PHE A 206 -25.08 54.42 22.45
CA PHE A 206 -25.55 55.66 21.83
C PHE A 206 -27.08 55.81 21.75
N THR A 207 -27.85 54.79 22.12
CA THR A 207 -29.32 54.88 22.15
C THR A 207 -29.80 55.41 23.50
N GLU A 208 -30.17 56.69 23.58
CA GLU A 208 -30.84 57.26 24.75
C GLU A 208 -32.18 56.58 25.01
N LYS A 209 -32.38 56.06 26.24
CA LYS A 209 -33.69 55.61 26.69
C LYS A 209 -34.58 56.83 26.92
N ARG A 210 -35.56 57.06 26.04
CA ARG A 210 -36.56 58.13 26.22
C ARG A 210 -37.24 57.97 27.59
N PRO A 211 -37.27 59.00 28.46
CA PRO A 211 -38.02 58.92 29.70
C PRO A 211 -39.51 58.78 29.38
N ILE A 212 -40.13 57.74 29.93
CA ILE A 212 -41.58 57.57 29.92
C ILE A 212 -42.16 58.75 30.70
N SER A 213 -42.71 59.75 29.99
CA SER A 213 -43.48 60.82 30.61
C SER A 213 -44.70 60.20 31.27
N ARG A 214 -44.66 60.09 32.60
CA ARG A 214 -45.86 59.81 33.40
C ARG A 214 -46.68 61.09 33.39
N THR A 215 -47.65 61.16 32.49
CA THR A 215 -48.71 62.17 32.54
C THR A 215 -49.50 61.95 33.82
N VAL A 216 -49.20 62.74 34.85
CA VAL A 216 -50.04 62.88 36.03
C VAL A 216 -51.27 63.66 35.58
N HIS A 217 -52.39 62.95 35.40
CA HIS A 217 -53.70 63.59 35.34
C HIS A 217 -54.04 64.08 36.75
N SER A 218 -54.19 65.40 36.89
CA SER A 218 -54.98 66.04 37.94
C SER A 218 -55.96 67.00 37.30
#